data_AF-A0A9D4YWZ3-F1
#
_entry.id   AF-A0A9D4YWZ3-F1
#
_cell.length_a   1.000
_cell.length_b   1.000
_cell.length_c   1.000
_cell.angle_alpha   90.00
_cell.angle_beta   90.00
_cell.angle_gamma   90.00
#
_symmetry.space_group_name_H-M   'P 1'
#
loop_
_entity.id
_entity.type
_entity.pdbx_description
1 polymer ?
#
loop_
_entity_poly.entity_id
_entity_poly.type
_entity_poly.pdbx_seq_one_letter_code
_entity_poly.pdbx_strand_id
1 'polypeptide(L)'
;MSLLRQAAAQFRRQASGAQHQQQRLVGNMPVKPNKYIEEWGTRREHLETEYKWDNKTLITLAIWIGAVPYLIYEVTVSEFNRTDAVAQRPARAMLGSES
;
A
#
# COMPACT_ATOMS: atom_id res chain seq x y z
N MET A 1 -8.66 -6.72 -59.61
CA MET A 1 -8.53 -6.76 -58.14
C MET A 1 -8.83 -5.37 -57.59
N SER A 2 -9.83 -5.23 -56.71
CA SER A 2 -10.53 -3.97 -56.49
C SER A 2 -9.81 -2.99 -55.56
N LEU A 3 -9.78 -1.72 -56.00
CA LEU A 3 -9.28 -0.55 -55.26
C LEU A 3 -9.96 -0.36 -53.89
N LEU A 4 -11.20 -0.84 -53.76
CA LEU A 4 -11.97 -0.83 -52.51
C LEU A 4 -11.34 -1.68 -51.39
N ARG A 5 -10.70 -2.81 -51.73
CA ARG A 5 -10.01 -3.64 -50.73
C ARG A 5 -8.70 -3.01 -50.25
N GLN A 6 -8.02 -2.26 -51.11
CA GLN A 6 -6.81 -1.51 -50.75
C GLN A 6 -7.14 -0.30 -49.86
N ALA A 7 -8.20 0.44 -50.18
CA ALA A 7 -8.67 1.57 -49.36
C ALA A 7 -9.09 1.13 -47.95
N ALA A 8 -9.83 0.03 -47.82
CA ALA A 8 -10.22 -0.54 -46.53
C ALA A 8 -9.01 -1.04 -45.70
N ALA A 9 -7.99 -1.60 -46.36
CA ALA A 9 -6.76 -2.03 -45.71
C ALA A 9 -5.90 -0.83 -45.22
N GLN A 10 -5.88 0.28 -45.97
CA GLN A 10 -5.22 1.52 -45.55
C GLN A 10 -5.92 2.18 -44.36
N PHE A 11 -7.25 2.26 -44.37
CA PHE A 11 -8.03 2.80 -43.24
C PHE A 11 -7.82 1.99 -41.95
N ARG A 12 -7.79 0.66 -42.05
CA ARG A 12 -7.56 -0.23 -40.90
C ARG A 12 -6.14 -0.10 -40.34
N ARG A 13 -5.13 0.19 -41.19
CA ARG A 13 -3.74 0.48 -40.77
C ARG A 13 -3.56 1.88 -40.17
N GLN A 14 -4.30 2.88 -40.64
CA GLN A 14 -4.29 4.23 -40.06
C GLN A 14 -4.97 4.27 -38.67
N ALA A 15 -6.05 3.52 -38.48
CA ALA A 15 -6.73 3.42 -37.19
C ALA A 15 -5.86 2.78 -36.10
N SER A 16 -5.03 1.79 -36.45
CA SER A 16 -4.12 1.13 -35.49
C SER A 16 -2.91 1.98 -35.08
N GLY A 17 -2.52 2.96 -35.91
CA GLY A 17 -1.37 3.85 -35.62
C GLY A 17 -1.68 4.99 -34.65
N ALA A 18 -2.97 5.31 -34.46
CA ALA A 18 -3.40 6.44 -33.64
C ALA A 18 -3.57 6.11 -32.14
N GLN A 19 -3.55 4.83 -31.76
CA GLN A 19 -3.92 4.41 -30.40
C GLN A 19 -2.75 4.44 -29.38
N HIS A 20 -1.52 4.74 -29.80
CA HIS A 20 -0.33 4.74 -28.93
C HIS A 20 0.44 6.07 -28.95
N GLN A 21 -0.22 7.19 -29.22
CA GLN A 21 0.34 8.49 -28.82
C GLN A 21 0.11 8.68 -27.33
N GLN A 22 1.00 8.09 -26.54
CA GLN A 22 1.04 8.30 -25.10
C GLN A 22 1.28 9.79 -24.84
N GLN A 23 0.34 10.44 -24.15
CA GLN A 23 0.42 11.86 -23.83
C GLN A 23 1.69 12.10 -22.99
N ARG A 24 2.68 12.74 -23.58
CA ARG A 24 3.96 13.04 -22.94
C ARG A 24 3.77 14.26 -22.05
N LEU A 25 3.64 14.04 -20.75
CA LEU A 25 3.60 15.13 -19.76
C LEU A 25 5.03 15.63 -19.46
N VAL A 26 5.09 16.82 -18.85
CA VAL A 26 6.25 17.72 -18.62
C VAL A 26 7.63 17.06 -18.78
N GLY A 27 8.40 17.58 -19.74
CA GLY A 27 9.81 17.19 -20.00
C GLY A 27 10.03 16.39 -21.28
N ASN A 28 8.97 15.99 -22.00
CA ASN A 28 9.03 15.21 -23.24
C ASN A 28 9.93 13.95 -23.11
N MET A 29 10.11 13.46 -21.89
CA MET A 29 10.95 12.31 -21.60
C MET A 29 10.28 11.06 -22.16
N PRO A 30 11.02 10.15 -22.83
CA PRO A 30 10.47 8.91 -23.33
C PRO A 30 10.13 8.00 -22.15
N VAL A 31 8.91 8.11 -21.61
CA VAL A 31 8.37 7.14 -20.65
C VAL A 31 7.91 5.93 -21.43
N LYS A 32 8.51 4.77 -21.16
CA LYS A 32 8.07 3.50 -21.73
C LYS A 32 6.99 2.92 -20.81
N PRO A 33 5.72 2.76 -21.27
CA PRO A 33 4.70 2.11 -20.47
C PRO A 33 5.13 0.68 -20.19
N ASN A 34 4.99 0.27 -18.94
CA ASN A 34 5.11 -1.12 -18.57
C ASN A 34 3.82 -1.54 -17.92
N LYS A 35 3.04 -2.37 -18.61
CA LYS A 35 1.76 -2.90 -18.14
C LYS A 35 1.84 -3.43 -16.71
N TYR A 36 2.90 -4.17 -16.37
CA TYR A 36 3.05 -4.78 -15.05
C TYR A 36 3.29 -3.73 -13.95
N ILE A 37 3.98 -2.64 -14.27
CA ILE A 37 4.26 -1.55 -13.31
C ILE A 37 3.02 -0.69 -13.11
N GLU A 38 2.33 -0.35 -14.20
CA GLU A 38 1.08 0.41 -14.16
C GLU A 38 0.01 -0.37 -13.39
N GLU A 39 -0.19 -1.65 -13.71
CA GLU A 39 -1.15 -2.51 -13.02
C GLU A 39 -0.79 -2.68 -11.53
N TRP A 40 0.48 -2.90 -11.21
CA TRP A 40 0.94 -2.96 -9.81
C TRP A 40 0.66 -1.65 -9.05
N GLY A 41 0.93 -0.50 -9.66
CA GLY A 41 0.64 0.82 -9.10
C GLY A 41 -0.86 1.01 -8.87
N THR A 42 -1.67 0.71 -9.89
CA THR A 42 -3.13 0.81 -9.81
C THR A 42 -3.70 -0.07 -8.69
N ARG A 43 -3.23 -1.31 -8.54
CA ARG A 43 -3.68 -2.21 -7.46
C ARG A 43 -3.36 -1.67 -6.07
N ARG A 44 -2.22 -0.99 -5.91
CA ARG A 44 -1.84 -0.35 -4.65
C ARG A 44 -2.67 0.89 -4.34
N GLU A 45 -2.99 1.68 -5.35
CA GLU A 45 -3.87 2.84 -5.20
C GLU A 45 -5.30 2.42 -4.85
N HIS A 46 -5.75 1.27 -5.35
CA HIS A 46 -7.10 0.74 -5.15
C HIS A 46 -7.15 -0.46 -4.17
N LEU A 47 -6.30 -0.46 -3.13
CA LEU A 47 -6.24 -1.53 -2.13
C LEU A 47 -7.59 -1.84 -1.47
N GLU A 48 -8.48 -0.84 -1.38
CA GLU A 48 -9.83 -0.99 -0.83
C GLU A 48 -10.69 -2.00 -1.58
N THR A 49 -10.46 -2.16 -2.89
CA THR A 49 -11.20 -3.13 -3.73
C THR A 49 -10.65 -4.55 -3.62
N GLU A 50 -9.39 -4.69 -3.21
CA GLU A 50 -8.73 -5.99 -3.07
C GLU A 50 -8.77 -6.54 -1.64
N TYR A 51 -8.91 -5.67 -0.65
CA TYR A 51 -8.93 -6.05 0.75
C TYR A 51 -10.15 -6.91 1.08
N LYS A 52 -9.92 -7.95 1.89
CA LYS A 52 -10.96 -8.87 2.36
C LYS A 52 -10.91 -9.01 3.86
N TRP A 53 -12.08 -8.98 4.48
CA TRP A 53 -12.28 -9.36 5.87
C TRP A 53 -12.30 -10.88 5.97
N ASP A 54 -11.13 -11.48 6.17
CA ASP A 54 -10.99 -12.91 6.40
C ASP A 54 -10.29 -13.14 7.75
N ASN A 55 -10.22 -14.40 8.17
CA ASN A 55 -9.60 -14.71 9.46
C ASN A 55 -8.12 -14.30 9.49
N LYS A 56 -7.42 -14.30 8.35
CA LYS A 56 -6.00 -13.96 8.27
C LYS A 56 -5.78 -12.46 8.46
N THR A 57 -6.57 -11.62 7.80
CA THR A 57 -6.50 -10.16 7.95
C THR A 57 -6.94 -9.73 9.33
N LEU A 58 -8.00 -10.34 9.88
CA LEU A 58 -8.44 -10.09 11.25
C LEU A 58 -7.38 -10.47 12.29
N ILE A 59 -6.74 -11.64 12.17
CA ILE A 59 -5.63 -12.04 13.06
C ILE A 59 -4.47 -11.07 12.92
N THR A 60 -4.12 -10.66 11.71
CA THR A 60 -3.04 -9.70 11.46
C THR A 60 -3.35 -8.37 12.15
N LEU A 61 -4.58 -7.86 12.03
CA LEU A 61 -5.01 -6.64 12.72
C LEU A 61 -4.97 -6.82 14.25
N ALA A 62 -5.46 -7.93 14.78
CA ALA A 62 -5.46 -8.19 16.22
C ALA A 62 -4.04 -8.21 16.81
N ILE A 63 -3.07 -8.80 16.09
CA ILE A 63 -1.67 -8.82 16.51
C ILE A 63 -1.10 -7.40 16.49
N TRP A 64 -1.22 -6.69 15.38
CA TRP A 64 -0.52 -5.41 15.21
C TRP A 64 -1.17 -4.23 15.93
N ILE A 65 -2.49 -4.23 16.08
CA ILE A 65 -3.24 -3.17 16.77
C ILE A 65 -3.40 -3.50 18.26
N GLY A 66 -3.53 -4.78 18.62
CA GLY A 66 -3.77 -5.19 20.00
C GLY A 66 -2.52 -5.74 20.69
N ALA A 67 -2.07 -6.92 20.26
CA ALA A 67 -1.06 -7.67 20.99
C ALA A 67 0.30 -6.95 21.06
N VAL A 68 0.78 -6.39 19.95
CA VAL A 68 2.09 -5.73 19.88
C VAL A 68 2.13 -4.47 20.76
N PRO A 69 1.18 -3.50 20.65
CA PRO A 69 1.17 -2.34 21.52
C PRO A 69 1.02 -2.69 23.01
N TYR A 70 0.18 -3.69 23.31
CA TYR A 70 -0.01 -4.17 24.69
C TYR A 70 1.30 -4.71 25.29
N LEU A 71 2.02 -5.57 24.56
CA LEU A 71 3.29 -6.12 25.04
C LEU A 71 4.36 -5.03 25.20
N ILE A 72 4.44 -4.08 24.27
CA ILE A 72 5.37 -2.94 24.38
C ILE A 72 5.06 -2.13 25.64
N TYR A 73 3.78 -1.87 25.91
CA TYR A 73 3.34 -1.15 27.10
C TYR A 73 3.79 -1.88 28.38
N GLU A 74 3.45 -3.16 28.51
CA GLU A 74 3.78 -3.97 29.69
C GLU A 74 5.29 -4.01 29.96
N VAL A 75 6.11 -4.23 28.93
CA VAL A 75 7.57 -4.24 29.06
C VAL A 75 8.08 -2.87 29.50
N THR A 76 7.60 -1.79 28.89
CA THR A 76 8.04 -0.42 29.20
C THR A 76 7.70 -0.03 30.64
N VAL A 77 6.47 -0.34 31.07
CA VAL A 77 6.02 -0.11 32.46
C VAL A 77 6.88 -0.89 33.45
N SER A 78 7.13 -2.18 33.16
CA SER A 78 7.98 -3.03 34.00
C SER A 78 9.40 -2.48 34.13
N GLU A 79 10.00 -2.03 33.03
CA GLU A 79 11.34 -1.42 33.04
C GLU A 79 11.39 -0.11 33.83
N PHE A 80 10.38 0.75 33.67
CA PHE A 80 10.29 1.99 34.43
C PHE A 80 10.12 1.75 35.92
N ASN A 81 9.23 0.83 36.30
CA ASN A 81 9.02 0.47 37.71
C ASN A 81 10.30 -0.09 38.33
N ARG A 82 11.00 -0.97 37.60
CA ARG A 82 12.29 -1.51 38.06
C ARG A 82 13.33 -0.41 38.24
N THR A 83 13.41 0.53 37.30
CA THR A 83 14.36 1.66 37.36
C THR A 83 14.06 2.57 38.54
N ASP A 84 12.79 2.90 38.77
CA ASP A 84 12.37 3.75 39.88
C ASP A 84 12.56 3.06 41.24
N ALA A 85 12.32 1.75 41.34
CA ALA A 85 12.59 0.96 42.54
C ALA A 85 14.08 0.99 42.91
N VAL A 86 14.97 0.83 41.93
CA VAL A 86 16.43 0.94 42.14
C VAL A 86 16.82 2.35 42.57
N ALA A 87 16.16 3.37 42.02
CA ALA A 87 16.40 4.78 42.35
C ALA A 87 15.66 5.26 43.62
N GLN A 88 14.93 4.39 44.32
CA GLN A 88 14.08 4.72 45.47
C GLN A 88 13.08 5.85 45.22
N ARG A 89 12.55 5.91 43.99
CA ARG A 89 11.52 6.89 43.61
C ARG A 89 10.12 6.34 43.91
N PRO A 90 9.14 7.21 44.19
CA PRO A 90 7.75 6.78 44.35
C PRO A 90 7.24 6.16 43.04
N ALA A 91 6.36 5.16 43.16
CA ALA A 91 5.72 4.53 42.01
C ALA A 91 4.93 5.57 41.21
N ARG A 92 5.04 5.51 39.88
CA ARG A 92 4.30 6.39 38.98
C ARG A 92 2.93 5.79 38.72
N ALA A 93 1.91 6.65 38.62
CA ALA A 93 0.60 6.23 38.16
C ALA A 93 0.67 5.87 36.67
N MET A 94 0.57 4.58 36.38
CA MET A 94 0.49 4.03 35.02
C MET A 94 -0.83 3.28 34.87
N LEU A 95 -1.32 3.09 33.65
CA LEU A 95 -2.50 2.26 33.41
C LEU A 95 -2.25 0.86 33.99
N GLY A 96 -3.09 0.43 34.93
CA GLY A 96 -2.94 -0.86 35.63
C GLY A 96 -2.06 -0.86 36.89
N SER A 97 -1.45 0.26 37.28
CA SER A 97 -0.79 0.35 38.59
C SER A 97 -1.85 0.54 39.68
N GLU A 98 -1.90 -0.35 40.67
CA GLU A 98 -2.62 -0.08 41.91
C GLU A 98 -1.82 0.97 42.69
N SER A 99 -2.42 2.15 42.87
CA SER A 99 -1.87 3.28 43.62
C SER A 99 -1.90 3.02 45.12
#